data_AF-C4L3X0-F1
#
_entry.id   AF-C4L3X0-F1
#
_cell.length_a   1.000
_cell.length_b   1.000
_cell.length_c   1.000
_cell.angle_alpha   90.00
_cell.angle_beta   90.00
_cell.angle_gamma   90.00
#
_symmetry.space_group_name_H-M   'P 1'
#
loop_
_entity.id
_entity.type
_entity.pdbx_description
1 polymer ?
#
loop_
_entity_poly.entity_id
_entity_poly.type
_entity_poly.pdbx_seq_one_letter_code
_entity_poly.pdbx_strand_id
1 'polypeptide(L)'
;MNLLKLNLEKLYLENPEFEKFFPFNEYYEKIEVFMFAEIAAGHDFLNPYKFARVTNIDISKALVFFVYISSIPDNRTLKIKYRYTCSSGTDSFLYENELENFVCDEDCNCEKDIDLKFAIEEGLVDVPIFFEIDFQLKSGLVAKDSSFNYKGEGGVSREIENDIAKKTDMVTALIEMKNRPSFFKPSYEKWKNDLLESRKN
;
A
#
# COMPACT_ATOMS: atom_id res chain seq x y z
N MET A 1 3.90 -24.20 4.68
CA MET A 1 2.87 -23.30 5.27
C MET A 1 2.81 -22.05 4.41
N ASN A 2 1.64 -21.48 4.13
CA ASN A 2 1.54 -20.29 3.27
C ASN A 2 1.92 -19.02 4.07
N LEU A 3 3.06 -18.41 3.78
CA LEU A 3 3.56 -17.23 4.49
C LEU A 3 2.61 -16.02 4.36
N LEU A 4 1.93 -15.86 3.21
CA LEU A 4 0.93 -14.81 3.01
C LEU A 4 -0.21 -14.97 4.01
N LYS A 5 -0.73 -16.20 4.13
CA LYS A 5 -1.82 -16.53 5.05
C LYS A 5 -1.44 -16.21 6.49
N LEU A 6 -0.26 -16.65 6.93
CA LEU A 6 0.23 -16.42 8.29
C LEU A 6 0.36 -14.93 8.61
N ASN A 7 0.91 -14.15 7.68
CA ASN A 7 1.10 -12.71 7.88
C ASN A 7 -0.25 -12.00 7.97
N LEU A 8 -1.21 -12.37 7.11
CA LEU A 8 -2.56 -11.82 7.16
C LEU A 8 -3.30 -12.28 8.43
N GLU A 9 -3.23 -13.55 8.83
CA GLU A 9 -3.85 -14.01 10.08
C GLU A 9 -3.33 -13.22 11.28
N LYS A 10 -2.01 -12.97 11.33
CA LYS A 10 -1.40 -12.13 12.37
C LYS A 10 -1.97 -10.70 12.35
N LEU A 11 -2.08 -10.07 11.17
CA LEU A 11 -2.68 -8.74 11.03
C LEU A 11 -4.09 -8.67 11.61
N TYR A 12 -4.92 -9.66 11.29
CA TYR A 12 -6.31 -9.71 11.72
C TYR A 12 -6.46 -9.97 13.22
N LEU A 13 -5.57 -10.80 13.78
CA LEU A 13 -5.49 -11.02 15.23
C LEU A 13 -5.09 -9.74 15.97
N GLU A 14 -4.14 -8.97 15.42
CA GLU A 14 -3.68 -7.71 16.01
C GLU A 14 -4.67 -6.56 15.79
N ASN A 15 -5.53 -6.64 14.76
CA ASN A 15 -6.47 -5.59 14.37
C ASN A 15 -7.88 -6.16 14.13
N PRO A 16 -8.64 -6.55 15.17
CA PRO A 16 -9.96 -7.18 15.01
C PRO A 16 -10.99 -6.31 14.29
N GLU A 17 -10.84 -4.99 14.34
CA GLU A 17 -11.70 -4.05 13.59
C GLU A 17 -11.50 -4.17 12.06
N PHE A 18 -10.35 -4.66 11.61
CA PHE A 18 -10.05 -4.86 10.19
C PHE A 18 -11.01 -5.89 9.57
N GLU A 19 -11.35 -6.96 10.30
CA GLU A 19 -12.30 -8.01 9.88
C GLU A 19 -13.68 -7.43 9.55
N LYS A 20 -14.10 -6.34 10.21
CA LYS A 20 -15.40 -5.71 9.94
C LYS A 20 -15.47 -5.05 8.58
N PHE A 21 -14.34 -4.55 8.07
CA PHE A 21 -14.25 -3.85 6.80
C PHE A 21 -13.78 -4.76 5.66
N PHE A 22 -12.93 -5.72 6.00
CA PHE A 22 -12.28 -6.64 5.08
C PHE A 22 -12.36 -8.04 5.71
N PRO A 23 -13.41 -8.84 5.47
CA PRO A 23 -13.51 -10.16 6.08
C PRO A 23 -12.41 -11.09 5.59
N PHE A 24 -11.71 -11.78 6.51
CA PHE A 24 -10.50 -12.55 6.18
C PHE A 24 -10.77 -13.59 5.10
N ASN A 25 -11.83 -14.39 5.27
CA ASN A 25 -12.16 -15.48 4.36
C ASN A 25 -12.49 -15.00 2.93
N GLU A 26 -12.95 -13.76 2.77
CA GLU A 26 -13.24 -13.19 1.47
C GLU A 26 -12.00 -12.54 0.84
N TYR A 27 -11.25 -11.76 1.62
CA TYR A 27 -10.14 -10.96 1.10
C TYR A 27 -8.86 -11.77 0.93
N TYR A 28 -8.63 -12.79 1.76
CA TYR A 28 -7.46 -13.66 1.68
C TYR A 28 -7.38 -14.37 0.32
N GLU A 29 -8.48 -14.99 -0.13
CA GLU A 29 -8.50 -15.71 -1.41
C GLU A 29 -8.25 -14.75 -2.59
N LYS A 30 -8.90 -13.57 -2.56
CA LYS A 30 -8.75 -12.54 -3.59
C LYS A 30 -7.31 -12.04 -3.71
N ILE A 31 -6.67 -11.71 -2.58
CA ILE A 31 -5.30 -11.18 -2.60
C ILE A 31 -4.28 -12.28 -2.93
N GLU A 32 -4.51 -13.52 -2.47
CA GLU A 32 -3.65 -14.66 -2.82
C GLU A 32 -3.63 -14.90 -4.33
N VAL A 33 -4.80 -15.02 -4.95
CA VAL A 33 -4.92 -15.25 -6.40
C VAL A 33 -4.31 -14.09 -7.18
N PHE A 34 -4.60 -12.84 -6.77
CA PHE A 34 -4.06 -11.66 -7.43
C PHE A 34 -2.53 -11.59 -7.33
N MET A 35 -1.96 -11.75 -6.13
CA MET A 35 -0.51 -11.71 -5.93
C MET A 35 0.19 -12.80 -6.74
N PHE A 36 -0.38 -14.00 -6.80
CA PHE A 36 0.17 -15.09 -7.60
C PHE A 36 0.22 -14.73 -9.09
N ALA A 37 -0.87 -14.19 -9.63
CA ALA A 37 -0.93 -13.77 -11.03
C ALA A 37 0.07 -12.64 -11.36
N GLU A 38 0.23 -11.65 -10.48
CA GLU A 38 1.20 -10.56 -10.68
C GLU A 38 2.64 -11.07 -10.61
N ILE A 39 2.95 -11.97 -9.67
CA ILE A 39 4.30 -12.57 -9.56
C ILE A 39 4.61 -13.43 -10.78
N ALA A 40 3.67 -14.26 -11.23
CA ALA A 40 3.83 -15.08 -12.43
C ALA A 40 4.03 -14.23 -13.69
N ALA A 41 3.42 -13.05 -13.74
CA ALA A 41 3.65 -12.05 -14.80
C ALA A 41 4.99 -11.30 -14.66
N GLY A 42 5.77 -11.56 -13.60
CA GLY A 42 7.06 -10.93 -13.35
C GLY A 42 6.98 -9.54 -12.75
N HIS A 43 5.83 -9.13 -12.21
CA HIS A 43 5.67 -7.81 -11.60
C HIS A 43 6.23 -7.79 -10.17
N ASP A 44 7.03 -6.77 -9.87
CA ASP A 44 7.56 -6.51 -8.51
C ASP A 44 6.59 -5.70 -7.66
N PHE A 45 5.74 -4.91 -8.31
CA PHE A 45 4.80 -4.01 -7.68
C PHE A 45 3.37 -4.46 -7.94
N LEU A 46 2.55 -4.40 -6.91
CA LEU A 46 1.14 -4.62 -7.00
C LEU A 46 0.41 -3.28 -7.18
N ASN A 47 -0.64 -3.32 -8.01
CA ASN A 47 -1.48 -2.17 -8.28
C ASN A 47 -2.88 -2.35 -7.65
N PRO A 48 -3.25 -1.56 -6.63
CA PRO A 48 -4.57 -1.62 -5.99
C PRO A 48 -5.73 -1.38 -6.96
N TYR A 49 -5.55 -0.55 -8.00
CA TYR A 49 -6.57 -0.32 -9.03
C TYR A 49 -6.79 -1.56 -9.88
N LYS A 50 -5.70 -2.26 -10.23
CA LYS A 50 -5.79 -3.53 -10.95
C LYS A 50 -6.48 -4.57 -10.07
N PHE A 51 -6.12 -4.65 -8.79
CA PHE A 51 -6.80 -5.51 -7.81
C PHE A 51 -8.30 -5.20 -7.71
N ALA A 52 -8.66 -3.93 -7.54
CA ALA A 52 -10.05 -3.46 -7.48
C ALA A 52 -10.85 -3.92 -8.70
N ARG A 53 -10.29 -3.73 -9.90
CA ARG A 53 -10.92 -4.12 -11.16
C ARG A 53 -11.12 -5.62 -11.30
N VAL A 54 -10.10 -6.43 -10.98
CA VAL A 54 -10.20 -7.90 -11.14
C VAL A 54 -11.07 -8.56 -10.07
N THR A 55 -11.19 -7.93 -8.90
CA THR A 55 -11.99 -8.46 -7.77
C THR A 55 -13.37 -7.81 -7.63
N ASN A 56 -13.69 -6.84 -8.50
CA ASN A 56 -14.90 -6.01 -8.43
C ASN A 56 -15.08 -5.35 -7.05
N ILE A 57 -13.99 -4.91 -6.44
CA ILE A 57 -13.97 -4.15 -5.19
C ILE A 57 -13.86 -2.66 -5.52
N ASP A 58 -14.48 -1.82 -4.69
CA ASP A 58 -14.31 -0.37 -4.79
C ASP A 58 -12.82 0.04 -4.70
N ILE A 59 -12.40 0.97 -5.55
CA ILE A 59 -11.00 1.40 -5.65
C ILE A 59 -10.50 1.95 -4.31
N SER A 60 -11.32 2.76 -3.63
CA SER A 60 -10.96 3.33 -2.33
C SER A 60 -10.78 2.23 -1.29
N LYS A 61 -11.67 1.22 -1.27
CA LYS A 61 -11.53 0.05 -0.40
C LYS A 61 -10.27 -0.76 -0.70
N ALA A 62 -9.95 -0.99 -1.98
CA ALA A 62 -8.74 -1.70 -2.38
C ALA A 62 -7.48 -0.97 -1.91
N LEU A 63 -7.43 0.35 -2.04
CA LEU A 63 -6.30 1.16 -1.58
C LEU A 63 -6.15 1.09 -0.06
N VAL A 64 -7.23 1.26 0.69
CA VAL A 64 -7.22 1.11 2.15
C VAL A 64 -6.73 -0.28 2.55
N PHE A 65 -7.25 -1.34 1.91
CA PHE A 65 -6.81 -2.71 2.16
C PHE A 65 -5.30 -2.88 1.96
N PHE A 66 -4.76 -2.37 0.84
CA PHE A 66 -3.33 -2.44 0.53
C PHE A 66 -2.47 -1.69 1.55
N VAL A 67 -2.90 -0.50 1.98
CA VAL A 67 -2.23 0.27 3.04
C VAL A 67 -2.16 -0.54 4.34
N TYR A 68 -3.28 -1.14 4.77
CA TYR A 68 -3.32 -1.95 5.99
C TYR A 68 -2.42 -3.18 5.93
N ILE A 69 -2.44 -3.95 4.84
CA ILE A 69 -1.58 -5.15 4.75
C ILE A 69 -0.09 -4.80 4.57
N SER A 70 0.23 -3.53 4.27
CA SER A 70 1.59 -3.00 4.22
C SER A 70 2.09 -2.48 5.58
N SER A 71 1.21 -2.29 6.56
CA SER A 71 1.55 -1.62 7.82
C SER A 71 2.17 -2.55 8.87
N ILE A 72 2.38 -3.84 8.58
CA ILE A 72 2.92 -4.83 9.53
C ILE A 72 4.46 -4.78 9.51
N PRO A 73 5.15 -4.17 10.49
CA PRO A 73 6.58 -3.89 10.36
C PRO A 73 7.46 -5.15 10.34
N ASP A 74 7.10 -6.16 11.14
CA ASP A 74 7.93 -7.33 11.45
C ASP A 74 7.68 -8.54 10.53
N ASN A 75 6.63 -8.50 9.70
CA ASN A 75 6.19 -9.58 8.80
C ASN A 75 5.50 -8.98 7.56
N ARG A 76 6.20 -8.09 6.85
CA ARG A 76 5.61 -7.32 5.76
C ARG A 76 5.15 -8.24 4.65
N THR A 77 3.84 -8.24 4.38
CA THR A 77 3.31 -8.83 3.14
C THR A 77 3.68 -7.94 1.96
N LEU A 78 3.50 -6.64 2.14
CA LEU A 78 3.83 -5.60 1.18
C LEU A 78 4.69 -4.52 1.84
N LYS A 79 5.52 -3.85 1.03
CA LYS A 79 6.26 -2.65 1.41
C LYS A 79 5.74 -1.47 0.59
N ILE A 80 5.50 -0.36 1.27
CA ILE A 80 5.20 0.91 0.61
C ILE A 80 6.51 1.50 0.09
N LYS A 81 6.53 1.83 -1.20
CA LYS A 81 7.55 2.67 -1.83
C LYS A 81 6.93 3.96 -2.35
N TYR A 82 7.63 5.06 -2.15
CA TYR A 82 7.28 6.37 -2.66
C TYR A 82 8.09 6.63 -3.91
N ARG A 83 7.42 6.97 -5.01
CA ARG A 83 8.10 7.41 -6.23
C ARG A 83 8.29 8.91 -6.18
N TYR A 84 9.53 9.34 -6.22
CA TYR A 84 9.90 10.73 -6.42
C TYR A 84 10.54 10.88 -7.80
N THR A 85 10.10 11.86 -8.59
CA THR A 85 10.72 12.17 -9.88
C THR A 85 11.47 13.49 -9.72
N CYS A 86 12.80 13.46 -9.84
CA CYS A 86 13.62 14.67 -9.81
C CYS A 86 13.28 15.59 -10.99
N SER A 87 13.66 16.87 -10.90
CA SER A 87 13.36 17.90 -11.92
C SER A 87 13.91 17.57 -13.32
N SER A 88 14.96 16.76 -13.38
CA SER A 88 15.59 16.20 -14.58
C SER A 88 14.81 15.03 -15.22
N GLY A 89 13.81 14.48 -14.52
CA GLY A 89 12.97 13.38 -15.00
C GLY A 89 13.37 11.99 -14.49
N THR A 90 14.40 11.87 -13.65
CA THR A 90 14.81 10.58 -13.08
C THR A 90 13.95 10.16 -11.90
N ASP A 91 13.53 8.89 -11.91
CA ASP A 91 12.70 8.30 -10.86
C ASP A 91 13.54 7.65 -9.76
N SER A 92 13.25 8.01 -8.51
CA SER A 92 13.72 7.36 -7.30
C SER A 92 12.55 6.67 -6.58
N PHE A 93 12.75 5.42 -6.16
CA PHE A 93 11.77 4.67 -5.38
C PHE A 93 12.29 4.49 -3.96
N LEU A 94 11.65 5.18 -3.02
CA LEU A 94 12.12 5.36 -1.65
C LEU A 94 11.23 4.64 -0.65
N TYR A 95 11.82 4.02 0.36
CA TYR A 95 11.12 3.59 1.56
C TYR A 95 10.92 4.77 2.53
N GLU A 96 10.01 4.61 3.49
CA GLU A 96 9.69 5.65 4.46
C GLU A 96 10.91 6.18 5.24
N ASN A 97 11.86 5.30 5.59
CA ASN A 97 13.08 5.67 6.29
C ASN A 97 14.11 6.40 5.42
N GLU A 98 13.92 6.40 4.10
CA GLU A 98 14.80 7.09 3.14
C GLU A 98 14.31 8.51 2.83
N LEU A 99 13.07 8.85 3.22
CA LEU A 99 12.45 10.14 2.93
C LEU A 99 13.09 11.32 3.70
N GLU A 100 13.54 11.11 4.93
CA GLU A 100 14.09 12.19 5.78
C GLU A 100 15.47 12.67 5.32
N ASN A 101 16.25 11.80 4.68
CA ASN A 101 17.62 12.08 4.27
C ASN A 101 17.82 11.91 2.76
N PHE A 102 16.74 12.02 1.99
CA PHE A 102 16.83 11.86 0.55
C PHE A 102 17.60 13.02 -0.06
N VAL A 103 18.64 12.68 -0.82
CA VAL A 103 19.39 13.60 -1.66
C VAL A 103 19.13 13.20 -3.10
N CYS A 104 18.67 14.13 -3.94
CA CYS A 104 18.57 13.85 -5.37
C CYS A 104 20.01 13.80 -5.93
N ASP A 105 20.41 12.63 -6.41
CA ASP A 105 21.78 12.34 -6.89
C ASP A 105 22.16 13.05 -8.18
N GLU A 106 21.18 13.64 -8.89
CA GLU A 106 21.45 14.35 -10.12
C GLU A 106 21.83 15.80 -9.83
N ASP A 107 22.64 16.40 -10.71
CA ASP A 107 23.06 17.81 -10.73
C ASP A 107 21.86 18.79 -10.90
N CYS A 108 20.72 18.49 -10.28
CA CYS A 108 19.51 19.29 -10.23
C CYS A 108 19.73 20.62 -9.50
N ASN A 109 20.92 20.85 -8.93
CA ASN A 109 21.27 22.04 -8.18
C ASN A 109 20.20 22.35 -7.12
N CYS A 110 19.59 21.29 -6.58
CA CYS A 110 18.74 21.36 -5.41
C CYS A 110 19.66 21.60 -4.22
N GLU A 111 20.16 22.83 -4.08
CA GLU A 111 21.12 23.28 -3.05
C GLU A 111 20.57 23.18 -1.61
N LYS A 112 19.45 22.47 -1.41
CA LYS A 112 18.80 22.31 -0.11
C LYS A 112 18.46 20.85 0.06
N ASP A 113 18.87 20.28 1.19
CA ASP A 113 18.31 19.07 1.73
C ASP A 113 16.79 19.24 1.75
N ILE A 114 16.09 18.50 0.89
CA ILE A 114 14.63 18.46 0.92
C ILE A 114 14.27 17.36 1.88
N ASP A 115 13.73 17.72 3.04
CA ASP A 115 13.03 16.77 3.89
C ASP A 115 11.73 16.36 3.17
N LEU A 116 11.82 15.31 2.33
CA LEU A 116 10.68 14.82 1.56
C LEU A 116 9.59 14.30 2.50
N LYS A 117 9.97 13.75 3.66
CA LYS A 117 8.98 13.27 4.62
C LYS A 117 8.11 14.42 5.11
N PHE A 118 8.73 15.50 5.56
CA PHE A 118 8.01 16.71 5.95
C PHE A 118 7.15 17.26 4.80
N ALA A 119 7.71 17.35 3.60
CA ALA A 119 6.98 17.87 2.43
C ALA A 119 5.74 17.04 2.08
N ILE A 120 5.80 15.71 2.24
CA ILE A 120 4.66 14.80 2.02
C ILE A 120 3.64 14.94 3.16
N GLU A 121 4.09 15.00 4.40
CA GLU A 121 3.21 15.10 5.58
C GLU A 121 2.43 16.42 5.61
N GLU A 122 3.06 17.52 5.20
CA GLU A 122 2.44 18.84 5.08
C GLU A 122 1.65 19.04 3.76
N GLY A 123 1.62 18.02 2.88
CA GLY A 123 0.92 18.09 1.60
C GLY A 123 1.52 19.13 0.63
N LEU A 124 2.80 19.42 0.76
CA LEU A 124 3.54 20.31 -0.14
C LEU A 124 3.92 19.61 -1.46
N VAL A 125 4.00 18.27 -1.43
CA VAL A 125 4.33 17.42 -2.58
C VAL A 125 3.45 16.18 -2.57
N ASP A 126 2.89 15.86 -3.74
CA ASP A 126 2.21 14.59 -3.98
C ASP A 126 3.20 13.57 -4.55
N VAL A 127 3.36 12.44 -3.85
CA VAL A 127 4.21 11.33 -4.32
C VAL A 127 3.34 10.09 -4.60
N PRO A 128 3.45 9.49 -5.79
CA PRO A 128 2.80 8.21 -6.06
C PRO A 128 3.32 7.10 -5.14
N ILE A 129 2.42 6.27 -4.63
CA ILE A 129 2.74 5.12 -3.77
C ILE A 129 2.66 3.83 -4.58
N PHE A 130 3.67 2.98 -4.40
CA PHE A 130 3.77 1.64 -4.96
C PHE A 130 3.82 0.61 -3.85
N PHE A 131 3.22 -0.55 -4.10
CA PHE A 131 3.16 -1.65 -3.14
C PHE A 131 4.04 -2.79 -3.62
N GLU A 132 5.26 -2.87 -3.10
CA GLU A 132 6.23 -3.91 -3.43
C GLU A 132 5.93 -5.19 -2.65
N ILE A 133 6.02 -6.34 -3.31
CA ILE A 133 5.87 -7.64 -2.67
C ILE A 133 7.12 -7.97 -1.86
N ASP A 134 6.98 -8.43 -0.62
CA ASP A 134 8.16 -8.83 0.15
C ASP A 134 8.90 -10.01 -0.50
N PHE A 135 10.22 -9.93 -0.49
CA PHE A 135 11.12 -10.89 -1.13
C PHE A 135 10.91 -12.33 -0.63
N GLN A 136 10.62 -12.54 0.66
CA GLN A 136 10.40 -13.87 1.21
C GLN A 136 9.12 -14.50 0.67
N LEU A 137 8.08 -13.68 0.47
CA LEU A 137 6.85 -14.12 -0.17
C LEU A 137 7.06 -14.44 -1.64
N LYS A 138 7.76 -13.55 -2.37
CA LYS A 138 8.05 -13.77 -3.78
C LYS A 138 8.80 -15.10 -4.00
N SER A 139 9.83 -15.35 -3.20
CA SER A 139 10.62 -16.58 -3.26
C SER A 139 9.80 -17.83 -2.90
N GLY A 140 8.93 -17.74 -1.90
CA GLY A 140 8.06 -18.84 -1.47
C GLY A 140 6.95 -19.18 -2.48
N LEU A 141 6.49 -18.21 -3.26
CA LEU A 141 5.44 -18.39 -4.27
C LEU A 141 6.00 -18.95 -5.59
N VAL A 142 7.17 -18.48 -6.04
CA VAL A 142 7.87 -19.03 -7.21
C VAL A 142 8.22 -20.51 -7.01
N ALA A 143 8.58 -20.92 -5.79
CA ALA A 143 8.86 -22.33 -5.48
C ALA A 143 7.62 -23.26 -5.57
N LYS A 144 6.39 -22.71 -5.48
CA LYS A 144 5.16 -23.49 -5.70
C LYS A 144 4.82 -23.63 -7.18
N ASP A 145 5.21 -22.66 -8.00
CA ASP A 145 4.80 -22.54 -9.40
C ASP A 145 5.45 -23.57 -10.33
N SER A 146 6.50 -24.27 -9.89
CA SER A 146 7.00 -25.49 -10.56
C SER A 146 5.96 -26.63 -10.65
N SER A 147 4.75 -26.42 -10.11
CA SER A 147 3.61 -27.34 -10.20
C SER A 147 2.34 -26.74 -10.82
N PHE A 148 2.31 -25.44 -11.17
CA PHE A 148 1.09 -24.75 -11.62
C PHE A 148 1.23 -24.22 -13.06
N ASN A 149 0.39 -24.72 -13.97
CA ASN A 149 0.32 -24.24 -15.36
C ASN A 149 -0.65 -23.06 -15.46
N TYR A 150 -0.17 -21.84 -15.19
CA TYR A 150 -0.97 -20.64 -15.39
C TYR A 150 -0.80 -20.09 -16.82
N LYS A 151 -1.91 -19.97 -17.58
CA LYS A 151 -1.95 -19.28 -18.88
C LYS A 151 -2.47 -17.86 -18.67
N GLY A 152 -1.58 -16.89 -18.45
CA GLY A 152 -1.94 -15.47 -18.34
C GLY A 152 -1.48 -14.69 -19.57
N GLU A 153 -2.40 -14.34 -20.46
CA GLU A 153 -2.19 -13.32 -21.49
C GLU A 153 -2.70 -11.98 -20.96
N GLY A 154 -1.86 -10.94 -20.94
CA GLY A 154 -2.30 -9.56 -20.65
C GLY A 154 -1.22 -8.65 -20.08
N GLY A 155 -0.32 -8.16 -20.93
CA GLY A 155 0.57 -7.05 -20.60
C GLY A 155 -0.20 -5.72 -20.52
N VAL A 156 0.14 -4.87 -19.55
CA VAL A 156 -0.48 -3.55 -19.36
C VAL A 156 0.28 -2.51 -20.19
N SER A 157 -0.42 -1.73 -21.01
CA SER A 157 0.14 -0.62 -21.82
C SER A 157 0.56 0.55 -20.92
N ARG A 158 1.69 1.20 -21.26
CA ARG A 158 2.24 2.42 -20.63
C ARG A 158 1.25 3.60 -20.55
N GLU A 159 0.17 3.57 -21.33
CA GLU A 159 -0.90 4.57 -21.29
C GLU A 159 -1.71 4.56 -19.98
N ILE A 160 -1.80 3.42 -19.31
CA ILE A 160 -2.55 3.28 -18.04
C ILE A 160 -1.78 3.91 -16.86
N GLU A 161 -0.45 3.91 -16.90
CA GLU A 161 0.40 4.50 -15.84
C GLU A 161 0.24 6.03 -15.76
N ASN A 162 0.05 6.69 -16.91
CA ASN A 162 -0.09 8.16 -16.98
C ASN A 162 -1.49 8.68 -16.58
N ASP A 163 -2.53 7.87 -16.78
CA ASP A 163 -3.90 8.21 -16.36
C ASP A 163 -4.12 8.04 -14.85
N ILE A 164 -3.31 7.22 -14.18
CA ILE A 164 -3.33 7.00 -12.72
C ILE A 164 -2.71 8.20 -12.00
N ALA A 165 -1.59 8.75 -12.49
CA ALA A 165 -0.95 9.93 -11.89
C ALA A 165 -1.88 11.16 -11.87
N LYS A 166 -2.71 11.34 -12.90
CA LYS A 166 -3.62 12.48 -13.05
C LYS A 166 -4.90 12.42 -12.20
N LYS A 167 -5.21 11.29 -11.55
CA LYS A 167 -6.41 11.14 -10.71
C LYS A 167 -6.11 11.06 -9.21
N THR A 168 -4.88 11.40 -8.81
CA THR A 168 -4.40 11.35 -7.44
C THR A 168 -4.88 12.54 -6.59
N ASP A 169 -6.20 12.76 -6.50
CA ASP A 169 -6.82 13.58 -5.42
C ASP A 169 -6.85 12.81 -4.08
N MET A 170 -6.13 11.68 -4.00
CA MET A 170 -6.17 10.70 -2.91
C MET A 170 -5.16 10.94 -1.79
N VAL A 171 -4.18 11.83 -2.00
CA VAL A 171 -3.27 12.27 -0.92
C VAL A 171 -4.07 12.97 0.17
N THR A 172 -5.16 13.69 -0.16
CA THR A 172 -6.10 14.25 0.82
C THR A 172 -6.76 13.18 1.69
N ALA A 173 -7.14 12.01 1.14
CA ALA A 173 -7.72 10.92 1.93
C ALA A 173 -6.68 10.22 2.84
N LEU A 174 -5.43 10.09 2.40
CA LEU A 174 -4.32 9.57 3.21
C LEU A 174 -3.89 10.56 4.31
N ILE A 175 -3.90 11.86 4.01
CA ILE A 175 -3.68 12.95 4.96
C ILE A 175 -4.83 13.02 5.97
N GLU A 176 -6.09 12.83 5.58
CA GLU A 176 -7.22 12.71 6.51
C GLU A 176 -7.15 11.46 7.41
N MET A 177 -6.53 10.37 6.92
CA MET A 177 -6.25 9.18 7.73
C MET A 177 -5.04 9.34 8.67
N LYS A 178 -3.99 10.06 8.25
CA LYS A 178 -2.81 10.41 9.08
C LYS A 178 -3.09 11.53 10.09
N ASN A 179 -3.95 12.50 9.76
CA ASN A 179 -4.39 13.60 10.63
C ASN A 179 -5.52 13.21 11.58
N ARG A 180 -5.78 11.91 11.79
CA ARG A 180 -6.45 11.42 13.01
C ARG A 180 -5.38 11.20 14.08
N PRO A 181 -5.23 12.12 15.05
CA PRO A 181 -4.22 11.97 16.09
C PRO A 181 -4.77 11.00 17.14
N SER A 182 -4.69 9.69 16.89
CA SER A 182 -4.96 8.68 17.92
C SER A 182 -4.52 7.22 17.63
N PHE A 183 -3.79 6.92 16.56
CA PHE A 183 -3.44 5.52 16.28
C PHE A 183 -2.36 4.91 17.20
N PHE A 184 -1.72 5.70 18.06
CA PHE A 184 -0.87 5.18 19.13
C PHE A 184 -1.20 5.82 20.50
N LYS A 185 -2.16 5.20 21.21
CA LYS A 185 -2.18 4.95 22.67
C LYS A 185 -3.19 5.59 23.66
N PRO A 186 -4.02 6.65 23.43
CA PRO A 186 -5.02 7.00 24.46
C PRO A 186 -6.50 7.21 24.05
N SER A 187 -6.94 7.08 22.79
CA SER A 187 -8.30 7.57 22.40
C SER A 187 -9.44 6.55 22.26
N TYR A 188 -9.29 5.28 22.63
CA TYR A 188 -10.41 4.33 22.55
C TYR A 188 -11.59 4.74 23.46
N GLU A 189 -11.31 5.16 24.71
CA GLU A 189 -12.36 5.56 25.66
C GLU A 189 -13.03 6.90 25.29
N LYS A 190 -12.31 7.81 24.63
CA LYS A 190 -12.91 9.06 24.11
C LYS A 190 -13.87 8.80 22.96
N TRP A 191 -13.43 7.99 21.97
CA TRP A 191 -14.26 7.61 20.83
C TRP A 191 -15.51 6.81 21.26
N LYS A 192 -15.36 5.92 22.25
CA LYS A 192 -16.47 5.16 22.85
C LYS A 192 -17.49 6.06 23.57
N ASN A 193 -17.04 7.11 24.26
CA ASN A 193 -17.93 8.06 24.93
C ASN A 193 -18.68 8.96 23.94
N ASP A 194 -18.02 9.43 22.87
CA ASP A 194 -18.65 10.24 21.82
C ASP A 194 -19.75 9.44 21.09
N LEU A 195 -19.54 8.13 20.89
CA LEU A 195 -20.55 7.20 20.35
C LEU A 195 -21.74 6.97 21.29
N LEU A 196 -21.51 6.91 22.61
CA LEU A 196 -22.57 6.73 23.60
C LEU A 196 -23.42 8.00 23.80
N GLU A 197 -22.84 9.19 23.62
CA GLU A 197 -23.57 10.46 23.68
C GLU A 197 -24.42 10.71 22.43
N SER A 198 -23.93 10.31 21.24
CA SER A 198 -24.70 10.42 19.98
C SER A 198 -25.99 9.57 19.94
N ARG A 199 -26.16 8.63 20.88
CA ARG A 199 -27.34 7.76 21.00
C ARG A 199 -28.38 8.23 22.03
N LYS A 200 -28.12 9.34 22.73
CA LYS A 200 -29.02 9.92 23.75
C LYS A 200 -29.83 11.12 23.24
N ASN A 201 -29.57 11.58 22.02
CA ASN A 201 -30.37 12.56 21.28
C ASN A 201 -31.07 11.88 20.10
#